data_AF-A0A5D0IET0-F1
#
_entry.id   AF-A0A5D0IET0-F1
#
_cell.length_a   1.000
_cell.length_b   1.000
_cell.length_c   1.000
_cell.angle_alpha   90.00
_cell.angle_beta   90.00
_cell.angle_gamma   90.00
#
_symmetry.space_group_name_H-M   'P 1'
#
loop_
_entity.id
_entity.type
_entity.pdbx_description
1 polymer ?
#
loop_
_entity_poly.entity_id
_entity_poly.type
_entity_poly.pdbx_seq_one_letter_code
_entity_poly.pdbx_strand_id
1 'polypeptide(L)' 'TLTKEETLACFGQYYFNDVLKDVNGTGHQNIRNFMSTGFEGLNFEKPALKKK' A
#
# COMPACT_ATOMS: atom_id res chain seq x y z
N THR A 1 -6.27 12.04 -7.54
CA THR A 1 -5.31 11.31 -6.69
C THR A 1 -6.10 10.49 -5.71
N LEU A 2 -5.74 9.22 -5.51
CA LEU A 2 -6.41 8.37 -4.53
C LEU A 2 -6.06 8.80 -3.11
N THR A 3 -6.95 8.56 -2.15
CA THR A 3 -6.60 8.63 -0.72
C THR A 3 -5.71 7.45 -0.34
N LYS A 4 -5.14 7.51 0.87
CA LYS A 4 -4.37 6.41 1.45
C LYS A 4 -5.22 5.14 1.57
N GLU A 5 -6.46 5.29 2.04
CA GLU A 5 -7.42 4.21 2.24
C GLU A 5 -7.85 3.60 0.90
N GLU A 6 -8.12 4.44 -0.10
CA GLU A 6 -8.43 3.98 -1.47
C GLU A 6 -7.27 3.19 -2.07
N THR A 7 -6.03 3.66 -1.87
CA THR A 7 -4.82 2.97 -2.35
C THR A 7 -4.58 1.65 -1.62
N LEU A 8 -4.84 1.59 -0.30
CA LEU A 8 -4.77 0.35 0.47
C LEU A 8 -5.83 -0.66 -0.02
N ALA A 9 -7.05 -0.19 -0.29
CA ALA A 9 -8.11 -1.02 -0.84
C ALA A 9 -7.76 -1.59 -2.23
N CYS A 10 -6.94 -0.90 -3.03
CA CYS A 10 -6.47 -1.42 -4.32
C CYS A 10 -5.60 -2.69 -4.20
N PHE A 11 -4.98 -2.98 -3.05
CA PHE A 11 -4.28 -4.25 -2.83
C PHE A 11 -5.22 -5.45 -2.60
N GLY A 12 -6.53 -5.20 -2.47
CA GLY A 12 -7.56 -6.23 -2.41
C GLY A 12 -7.34 -7.23 -1.28
N GLN A 13 -7.36 -8.52 -1.63
CA GLN A 13 -7.26 -9.61 -0.65
C GLN A 13 -5.99 -9.53 0.22
N TYR A 14 -4.87 -9.05 -0.32
CA TYR A 14 -3.62 -8.92 0.45
C TYR A 14 -3.74 -7.90 1.57
N TYR A 15 -4.46 -6.79 1.35
CA TYR A 15 -4.73 -5.84 2.42
C TYR A 15 -5.79 -6.39 3.39
N PHE A 16 -6.95 -6.82 2.89
CA PHE A 16 -8.09 -7.16 3.75
C PHE A 16 -7.98 -8.51 4.48
N ASN A 17 -7.38 -9.52 3.85
CA ASN A 17 -7.31 -10.87 4.43
C ASN A 17 -5.95 -11.21 5.02
N ASP A 18 -4.86 -10.71 4.44
CA ASP A 18 -3.52 -11.08 4.93
C ASP A 18 -3.02 -10.05 5.94
N VAL A 19 -3.03 -8.76 5.58
CA VAL A 19 -2.43 -7.72 6.42
C VAL A 19 -3.32 -7.32 7.59
N LEU A 20 -4.61 -7.05 7.36
CA LEU A 20 -5.52 -6.62 8.44
C LEU A 20 -5.84 -7.73 9.45
N LYS A 21 -5.84 -9.00 9.03
CA LYS A 21 -6.11 -10.13 9.92
C LYS A 21 -4.88 -10.62 10.67
N ASP A 22 -3.68 -10.31 10.18
CA ASP A 22 -2.41 -10.60 10.86
C ASP A 22 -1.64 -9.30 11.12
N VAL A 23 -2.00 -8.60 12.20
CA VAL A 23 -1.41 -7.30 12.56
C VAL A 23 0.09 -7.38 12.89
N ASN A 24 0.57 -8.54 13.33
CA ASN A 24 1.98 -8.76 13.71
C ASN A 24 2.78 -9.52 12.63
N GLY A 25 2.16 -9.82 11.49
CA GLY A 25 2.80 -10.52 10.39
C GLY A 25 3.92 -9.73 9.74
N THR A 26 4.86 -10.46 9.12
CA THR A 26 6.03 -9.90 8.42
C THR A 26 5.89 -9.91 6.90
N GLY A 27 4.78 -10.45 6.38
CA GLY A 27 4.46 -10.45 4.95
C GLY A 27 3.96 -9.10 4.46
N HIS A 28 4.04 -8.87 3.14
CA HIS A 28 3.51 -7.67 2.46
C HIS A 28 4.05 -6.33 2.99
N GLN A 29 5.36 -6.24 3.21
CA GLN A 29 6.00 -5.07 3.83
C GLN A 29 5.70 -3.73 3.13
N ASN A 30 5.50 -3.72 1.82
CA ASN A 30 5.10 -2.50 1.11
C ASN A 30 3.72 -2.00 1.57
N ILE A 31 2.75 -2.89 1.76
CA ILE A 31 1.40 -2.55 2.24
C ILE A 31 1.49 -2.06 3.68
N ARG A 32 2.21 -2.78 4.55
CA ARG A 32 2.37 -2.42 5.96
C ARG A 32 3.07 -1.07 6.15
N ASN A 33 4.17 -0.85 5.44
CA ASN A 33 4.86 0.44 5.47
C ASN A 33 3.94 1.56 4.96
N PHE A 34 3.20 1.32 3.87
CA PHE A 34 2.24 2.30 3.36
C PHE A 34 1.08 2.57 4.32
N MET A 35 0.63 1.59 5.11
CA MET A 35 -0.33 1.82 6.20
C MET A 35 0.23 2.74 7.29
N SER A 36 1.53 2.68 7.58
CA SER A 36 2.16 3.55 8.58
C SER A 36 2.43 4.95 8.03
N THR A 37 3.05 5.06 6.86
CA THR A 37 3.59 6.34 6.36
C THR A 37 2.72 7.01 5.30
N GLY A 38 1.81 6.28 4.66
CA GLY A 38 1.04 6.78 3.52
C GLY A 38 1.93 7.28 2.39
N PHE A 39 1.41 8.22 1.60
CA PHE A 39 2.12 8.83 0.48
C PHE A 39 3.33 9.67 0.90
N GLU A 40 3.36 10.20 2.13
CA GLU A 40 4.49 11.00 2.63
C GLU A 40 5.77 10.18 2.77
N GLY A 41 5.65 8.86 3.02
CA GLY A 41 6.79 7.94 3.06
C GLY A 41 7.16 7.33 1.72
N LEU A 42 6.48 7.68 0.62
CA LEU A 42 6.78 7.16 -0.71
C LEU A 42 7.62 8.15 -1.51
N ASN A 43 8.69 7.64 -2.11
CA ASN A 43 9.47 8.39 -3.08
C ASN A 43 9.68 7.54 -4.34
N PHE A 44 9.53 8.16 -5.51
CA PHE A 44 9.74 7.52 -6.79
C PHE A 44 10.88 8.23 -7.53
N GLU A 45 11.92 7.50 -7.92
CA GLU A 45 13.03 8.06 -8.70
C GLU A 45 12.59 8.50 -10.11
N LYS A 46 11.57 7.84 -10.65
CA LYS A 46 11.00 8.13 -11.96
C LYS A 46 9.52 7.77 -12.01
N PRO A 47 8.74 8.37 -12.93
CA PRO A 47 7.35 7.97 -13.14
C PRO A 47 7.23 6.49 -13.46
N ALA A 48 6.45 5.75 -12.67
CA ALA A 48 6.28 4.30 -12.85
C ALA A 48 5.32 3.94 -14.00
N LEU A 49 4.38 4.84 -14.34
CA LEU A 49 3.31 4.58 -15.31
C LEU A 49 3.11 5.77 -16.24
N LYS A 50 2.73 5.49 -17.49
CA LYS A 50 2.25 6.45 -18.49
C LYS A 50 0.94 5.93 -19.08
N LYS A 51 -0.03 6.81 -19.31
CA LYS A 51 -1.27 6.45 -20.01
C LYS A 51 -0.93 5.90 -21.41
N LYS A 52 -1.67 4.88 -21.85
CA LYS A 52 -1.60 4.37 -23.22
C LYS A 52 -1.92 5.47 -24.22
#